data_AF-A0AAY4AU05-F1
#
_entry.id   AF-A0AAY4AU05-F1
#
_cell.length_a   1.000
_cell.length_b   1.000
_cell.length_c   1.000
_cell.angle_alpha   90.00
_cell.angle_beta   90.00
_cell.angle_gamma   90.00
#
_symmetry.space_group_name_H-M   'P 1'
#
loop_
_entity.id
_entity.type
_entity.pdbx_description
1 polymer ?
#
loop_
_entity_poly.entity_id
_entity_poly.type
_entity_poly.pdbx_seq_one_letter_code
_entity_poly.pdbx_strand_id
1 'polypeptide(L)'
;MAVLKVKFTKTKRDKLAQVLWVLNWISVVTGLILFSLGLFLKVELEKRRELMAERELHSVPNMLITVGLIACAINFLGGKICYDCVDTNKFLRWKLVMLPYIILTFFFTLCILVGALMCYSMRGELEEALVVGLQDAMRFYKDTDTPGRCFLKRTVDLLQIQFQCCGNTGHRDWFQIQWVSNRYLDMSCKEVVDRIRSNVEGKYLMDGVPFSCCNVNSPRPCIQYQITNNSAHYNYDYQSEELNLWKRGCRQALLEYYTMPNEPRLSLYPLPLLLQLSVLTGVRYLQTALENVLRQGDPECESDGYLLETSLAETCSKPLYYKLLSSNEGATST
;
A
#
# COMPACT_ATOMS: atom_id res chain seq x y z
N MET A 1 -22.41 -5.30 34.94
CA MET A 1 -23.13 -6.22 34.02
C MET A 1 -22.20 -6.57 32.85
N ALA A 2 -22.09 -7.84 32.46
CA ALA A 2 -21.26 -8.23 31.32
C ALA A 2 -21.92 -7.79 30.00
N VAL A 3 -21.13 -7.26 29.06
CA VAL A 3 -21.63 -6.74 27.77
C VAL A 3 -21.55 -7.84 26.71
N LEU A 4 -22.61 -7.96 25.88
CA LEU A 4 -22.72 -8.96 24.80
C LEU A 4 -22.55 -10.41 25.29
N LYS A 5 -23.25 -10.76 26.36
CA LYS A 5 -23.26 -12.10 26.97
C LYS A 5 -24.00 -13.10 26.08
N VAL A 6 -23.36 -14.23 25.78
CA VAL A 6 -23.92 -15.35 25.01
C VAL A 6 -23.75 -16.65 25.78
N LYS A 7 -24.81 -17.47 25.86
CA LYS A 7 -24.76 -18.80 26.47
C LYS A 7 -24.25 -19.84 25.48
N PHE A 8 -23.25 -20.61 25.88
CA PHE A 8 -22.68 -21.70 25.09
C PHE A 8 -22.90 -23.05 25.77
N THR A 9 -23.44 -23.99 25.00
CA THR A 9 -23.43 -25.42 25.32
C THR A 9 -22.07 -26.01 24.90
N LYS A 10 -21.70 -27.20 25.41
CA LYS A 10 -20.45 -27.89 25.00
C LYS A 10 -20.32 -27.99 23.47
N THR A 11 -21.36 -28.51 22.81
CA THR A 11 -21.39 -28.65 21.35
C THR A 11 -21.21 -27.33 20.60
N LYS A 12 -21.73 -26.21 21.13
CA LYS A 12 -21.54 -24.88 20.53
C LYS A 12 -20.11 -24.36 20.74
N ARG A 13 -19.49 -24.64 21.90
CA ARG A 13 -18.07 -24.29 22.16
C ARG A 13 -17.14 -25.04 21.21
N ASP A 14 -17.35 -26.34 21.03
CA ASP A 14 -16.52 -27.17 20.15
C ASP A 14 -16.62 -26.70 18.70
N LYS A 15 -17.85 -26.39 18.23
CA LYS A 15 -18.06 -25.80 16.91
C LYS A 15 -17.40 -24.43 16.76
N LEU A 16 -17.47 -23.57 17.78
CA LEU A 16 -16.79 -22.27 17.77
C LEU A 16 -15.27 -22.44 17.64
N ALA A 17 -14.67 -23.37 18.41
CA ALA A 17 -13.25 -23.68 18.33
C ALA A 17 -12.84 -24.19 16.94
N GLN A 18 -13.64 -25.07 16.32
CA GLN A 18 -13.43 -25.54 14.95
C GLN A 18 -13.51 -24.40 13.91
N VAL A 19 -14.52 -23.54 14.01
CA VAL A 19 -14.65 -22.37 13.12
C VAL A 19 -13.45 -21.44 13.27
N LEU A 20 -13.01 -21.17 14.50
CA LEU A 20 -11.82 -20.33 14.75
C LEU A 20 -10.54 -20.96 14.23
N TRP A 21 -10.41 -22.30 14.32
CA TRP A 21 -9.29 -23.01 13.71
C TRP A 21 -9.25 -22.79 12.19
N VAL A 22 -10.39 -22.94 11.49
CA VAL A 22 -10.49 -22.66 10.05
C VAL A 22 -10.16 -21.20 9.74
N LEU A 23 -10.73 -20.26 10.48
CA LEU A 23 -10.48 -18.83 10.27
C LEU A 23 -9.00 -18.46 10.45
N ASN A 24 -8.33 -19.00 11.45
CA ASN A 24 -6.89 -18.78 11.65
C ASN A 24 -6.07 -19.31 10.46
N TRP A 25 -6.41 -20.48 9.90
CA TRP A 25 -5.72 -20.99 8.71
C TRP A 25 -5.96 -20.12 7.46
N ILE A 26 -7.19 -19.63 7.27
CA ILE A 26 -7.50 -18.66 6.20
C ILE A 26 -6.68 -17.37 6.39
N SER A 27 -6.54 -16.90 7.63
CA SER A 27 -5.70 -15.74 7.95
C SER A 27 -4.21 -15.98 7.69
N VAL A 28 -3.70 -17.20 7.93
CA VAL A 28 -2.31 -17.57 7.56
C VAL A 28 -2.11 -17.47 6.06
N VAL A 29 -3.02 -18.03 5.25
CA VAL A 29 -2.96 -17.93 3.78
C VAL A 29 -3.01 -16.46 3.35
N THR A 30 -3.87 -15.67 3.96
CA THR A 30 -3.97 -14.22 3.70
C THR A 30 -2.67 -13.50 4.05
N GLY A 31 -2.01 -13.85 5.16
CA GLY A 31 -0.70 -13.33 5.55
C GLY A 31 0.40 -13.64 4.54
N LEU A 32 0.42 -14.85 3.97
CA LEU A 32 1.36 -15.24 2.91
C LEU A 32 1.14 -14.44 1.63
N ILE A 33 -0.13 -14.19 1.26
CA ILE A 33 -0.48 -13.34 0.12
C ILE A 33 0.05 -11.92 0.34
N LEU A 34 -0.17 -11.33 1.53
CA LEU A 34 0.35 -9.99 1.86
C LEU A 34 1.88 -9.91 1.82
N PHE A 35 2.56 -10.93 2.34
CA PHE A 35 4.01 -11.02 2.28
C PHE A 35 4.53 -11.07 0.84
N SER A 36 3.91 -11.90 0.00
CA SER A 36 4.28 -12.01 -1.43
C SER A 36 4.04 -10.71 -2.20
N LEU A 37 2.94 -10.02 -1.91
CA LEU A 37 2.62 -8.71 -2.50
C LEU A 37 3.64 -7.65 -2.07
N GLY A 38 4.02 -7.63 -0.80
CA GLY A 38 5.05 -6.72 -0.28
C GLY A 38 6.40 -6.93 -0.96
N LEU A 39 6.82 -8.18 -1.17
CA LEU A 39 8.04 -8.48 -1.94
C LEU A 39 7.94 -8.04 -3.40
N PHE A 40 6.81 -8.33 -4.05
CA PHE A 40 6.57 -7.94 -5.43
C PHE A 40 6.65 -6.40 -5.61
N LEU A 41 5.96 -5.65 -4.75
CA LEU A 41 5.99 -4.19 -4.77
C LEU A 41 7.38 -3.63 -4.52
N LYS A 42 8.12 -4.20 -3.55
CA LYS A 42 9.50 -3.78 -3.26
C LYS A 42 10.40 -3.94 -4.48
N VAL A 43 10.33 -5.09 -5.15
CA VAL A 43 11.14 -5.36 -6.35
C VAL A 43 10.75 -4.43 -7.49
N GLU A 44 9.46 -4.17 -7.70
CA GLU A 44 9.00 -3.34 -8.82
C GLU A 44 9.29 -1.85 -8.62
N LEU A 45 9.25 -1.36 -7.38
CA LEU A 45 9.66 0.01 -7.05
C LEU A 45 11.19 0.19 -7.19
N GLU A 46 11.98 -0.78 -6.73
CA GLU A 46 13.45 -0.70 -6.80
C GLU A 46 13.94 -0.64 -8.26
N LYS A 47 13.32 -1.40 -9.17
CA LYS A 47 13.66 -1.37 -10.62
C LYS A 47 13.55 0.01 -11.24
N ARG A 48 12.70 0.90 -10.70
CA ARG A 48 12.39 2.22 -11.27
C ARG A 48 12.74 3.35 -10.31
N ARG A 49 13.61 3.09 -9.32
CA ARG A 49 14.02 4.08 -8.31
C ARG A 49 14.55 5.37 -8.93
N GLU A 50 15.25 5.30 -10.06
CA GLU A 50 15.78 6.46 -10.78
C GLU A 50 14.70 7.46 -11.27
N LEU A 51 13.45 7.01 -11.39
CA LEU A 51 12.33 7.80 -11.92
C LEU A 51 11.44 8.39 -10.83
N MET A 52 11.66 8.01 -9.57
CA MET A 52 10.86 8.44 -8.43
C MET A 52 11.73 9.31 -7.52
N ALA A 53 11.18 10.41 -7.03
CA ALA A 53 11.86 11.19 -6.00
C ALA A 53 12.06 10.35 -4.74
N GLU A 54 13.19 10.56 -4.04
CA GLU A 54 13.55 9.85 -2.82
C GLU A 54 12.62 10.28 -1.67
N ARG A 55 11.39 9.75 -1.67
CA ARG A 55 10.38 9.84 -0.59
C ARG A 55 10.26 8.49 0.12
N GLU A 56 9.55 8.49 1.24
CA GLU A 56 9.18 7.36 2.12
C GLU A 56 8.43 6.19 1.43
N LEU A 57 8.52 6.05 0.11
CA LEU A 57 7.83 5.03 -0.69
C LEU A 57 8.26 3.60 -0.34
N HIS A 58 9.45 3.42 0.25
CA HIS A 58 9.93 2.13 0.74
C HIS A 58 9.26 1.67 2.04
N SER A 59 8.61 2.58 2.78
CA SER A 59 7.98 2.28 4.06
C SER A 59 6.77 1.35 3.88
N VAL A 60 6.00 1.51 2.79
CA VAL A 60 4.81 0.68 2.54
C VAL A 60 5.16 -0.78 2.21
N PRO A 61 6.01 -1.13 1.21
CA PRO A 61 6.39 -2.52 0.95
C PRO A 61 7.04 -3.20 2.16
N ASN A 62 7.89 -2.50 2.90
CA ASN A 62 8.53 -3.04 4.10
C ASN A 62 7.51 -3.33 5.21
N MET A 63 6.50 -2.48 5.37
CA MET A 63 5.39 -2.70 6.30
C MET A 63 4.55 -3.91 5.88
N LEU A 64 4.18 -4.05 4.59
CA LEU A 64 3.44 -5.21 4.07
C LEU A 64 4.16 -6.54 4.33
N ILE A 65 5.48 -6.57 4.09
CA ILE A 65 6.33 -7.73 4.36
C ILE A 65 6.30 -8.08 5.87
N THR A 66 6.52 -7.08 6.72
CA THR A 66 6.61 -7.26 8.17
C THR A 66 5.26 -7.71 8.76
N VAL A 67 4.17 -7.03 8.40
CA VAL A 67 2.81 -7.36 8.85
C VAL A 67 2.39 -8.73 8.35
N GLY A 68 2.71 -9.09 7.09
CA GLY A 68 2.41 -10.41 6.54
C GLY A 68 3.08 -11.56 7.30
N LEU A 69 4.36 -11.42 7.66
CA LEU A 69 5.08 -12.41 8.47
C LEU A 69 4.51 -12.54 9.89
N ILE A 70 4.26 -11.41 10.56
CA ILE A 70 3.67 -11.39 11.90
C ILE A 70 2.26 -12.00 11.87
N ALA A 71 1.46 -11.71 10.83
CA ALA A 71 0.13 -12.30 10.63
C ALA A 71 0.22 -13.82 10.57
N CYS A 72 1.16 -14.37 9.80
CA CYS A 72 1.35 -15.81 9.68
C CYS A 72 1.70 -16.44 11.03
N ALA A 73 2.64 -15.84 11.76
CA ALA A 73 3.06 -16.35 13.06
C ALA A 73 1.90 -16.34 14.08
N ILE A 74 1.23 -15.19 14.25
CA ILE A 74 0.14 -15.03 15.21
C ILE A 74 -1.02 -15.99 14.88
N ASN A 75 -1.46 -16.05 13.62
CA ASN A 75 -2.58 -16.90 13.24
C ASN A 75 -2.22 -18.40 13.25
N PHE A 76 -0.96 -18.78 12.99
CA PHE A 76 -0.51 -20.16 13.16
C PHE A 76 -0.59 -20.59 14.64
N LEU A 77 -0.12 -19.72 15.56
CA LEU A 77 -0.27 -19.95 17.00
C LEU A 77 -1.75 -20.01 17.40
N GLY A 78 -2.58 -19.09 16.89
CA GLY A 78 -4.02 -19.06 17.11
C GLY A 78 -4.73 -20.34 16.67
N GLY A 79 -4.38 -20.85 15.48
CA GLY A 79 -4.89 -22.12 14.98
C GLY A 79 -4.54 -23.28 15.91
N LYS A 80 -3.28 -23.38 16.35
CA LYS A 80 -2.85 -24.41 17.31
C LYS A 80 -3.62 -24.32 18.63
N ILE A 81 -3.77 -23.11 19.17
CA ILE A 81 -4.52 -22.85 20.39
C ILE A 81 -5.99 -23.28 20.24
N CYS A 82 -6.67 -22.85 19.18
CA CYS A 82 -8.07 -23.17 18.94
C CYS A 82 -8.30 -24.67 18.72
N TYR A 83 -7.35 -25.37 18.07
CA TYR A 83 -7.39 -26.82 17.93
C TYR A 83 -7.28 -27.53 19.28
N ASP A 84 -6.32 -27.12 20.11
CA ASP A 84 -6.10 -27.73 21.43
C ASP A 84 -7.24 -27.41 22.41
N CYS A 85 -7.96 -26.29 22.22
CA CYS A 85 -9.11 -25.89 23.05
C CYS A 85 -10.35 -26.80 22.88
N VAL A 86 -10.40 -27.63 21.83
CA VAL A 86 -11.45 -28.66 21.67
C VAL A 86 -11.36 -29.71 22.78
N ASP A 87 -10.16 -29.91 23.36
CA ASP A 87 -9.94 -30.82 24.49
C ASP A 87 -9.77 -30.01 25.78
N THR A 88 -10.75 -30.11 26.68
CA THR A 88 -10.78 -29.39 27.97
C THR A 88 -9.55 -29.67 28.83
N ASN A 89 -8.94 -30.85 28.74
CA ASN A 89 -7.73 -31.18 29.50
C ASN A 89 -6.49 -30.46 28.95
N LYS A 90 -6.43 -30.22 27.63
CA LYS A 90 -5.34 -29.46 27.00
C LYS A 90 -5.52 -27.95 27.18
N PHE A 91 -6.76 -27.48 27.27
CA PHE A 91 -7.06 -26.06 27.53
C PHE A 91 -6.41 -25.53 28.81
N LEU A 92 -6.33 -26.34 29.87
CA LEU A 92 -5.75 -25.94 31.15
C LEU A 92 -4.30 -25.44 31.00
N ARG A 93 -3.53 -26.05 30.09
CA ARG A 93 -2.14 -25.64 29.79
C ARG A 93 -2.07 -24.32 29.05
N TRP A 94 -3.04 -24.05 28.18
CA TRP A 94 -3.09 -22.85 27.35
C TRP A 94 -3.70 -21.65 28.09
N LYS A 95 -4.42 -21.86 29.20
CA LYS A 95 -5.10 -20.80 29.97
C LYS A 95 -4.20 -19.59 30.26
N LEU A 96 -2.96 -19.81 30.71
CA LEU A 96 -2.01 -18.74 31.02
C LEU A 96 -1.52 -17.98 29.78
N VAL A 97 -1.53 -18.63 28.61
CA VAL A 97 -1.06 -18.08 27.33
C VAL A 97 -2.19 -17.38 26.55
N MET A 98 -3.45 -17.71 26.82
CA MET A 98 -4.61 -17.14 26.13
C MET A 98 -4.73 -15.62 26.32
N LEU A 99 -4.58 -15.13 27.54
CA LEU A 99 -4.70 -13.69 27.84
C LEU A 99 -3.58 -12.86 27.18
N PRO A 100 -2.28 -13.19 27.29
CA PRO A 100 -1.24 -12.47 26.57
C PRO A 100 -1.39 -12.60 25.04
N TYR A 101 -1.85 -13.74 24.53
CA TYR A 101 -2.18 -13.90 23.10
C TYR A 101 -3.30 -12.95 22.64
N ILE A 102 -4.36 -12.77 23.42
CA ILE A 102 -5.45 -11.84 23.10
C ILE A 102 -4.97 -10.38 23.13
N ILE A 103 -4.12 -10.02 24.09
CA ILE A 103 -3.53 -8.68 24.15
C ILE A 103 -2.64 -8.44 22.91
N LEU A 104 -1.78 -9.40 22.56
CA LEU A 104 -0.92 -9.32 21.39
C LEU A 104 -1.74 -9.19 20.10
N THR A 105 -2.77 -10.02 19.91
CA THR A 105 -3.65 -9.99 18.74
C THR A 105 -4.46 -8.69 18.66
N PHE A 106 -4.84 -8.10 19.79
CA PHE A 106 -5.48 -6.78 19.83
C PHE A 106 -4.55 -5.68 19.30
N PHE A 107 -3.32 -5.59 19.81
CA PHE A 107 -2.33 -4.63 19.30
C PHE A 107 -2.01 -4.87 17.83
N PHE A 108 -1.87 -6.13 17.42
CA PHE A 108 -1.66 -6.48 16.02
C PHE A 108 -2.82 -6.03 15.12
N THR A 109 -4.07 -6.11 15.61
CA THR A 109 -5.25 -5.61 14.89
C THR A 109 -5.17 -4.09 14.69
N LEU A 110 -4.71 -3.35 15.70
CA LEU A 110 -4.47 -1.91 15.57
C LEU A 110 -3.36 -1.60 14.55
N CYS A 111 -2.29 -2.39 14.53
CA CYS A 111 -1.23 -2.27 13.50
C CYS A 111 -1.77 -2.50 12.08
N ILE A 112 -2.63 -3.51 11.89
CA ILE A 112 -3.29 -3.75 10.59
C ILE A 112 -4.16 -2.55 10.20
N LEU A 113 -4.92 -1.98 11.14
CA LEU A 113 -5.75 -0.80 10.88
C LEU A 113 -4.90 0.39 10.43
N VAL A 114 -3.81 0.70 11.14
CA VAL A 114 -2.88 1.77 10.74
C VAL A 114 -2.30 1.48 9.36
N GLY A 115 -1.87 0.23 9.11
CA GLY A 115 -1.32 -0.16 7.82
C GLY A 115 -2.33 -0.04 6.67
N ALA A 116 -3.60 -0.36 6.90
CA ALA A 116 -4.66 -0.18 5.92
C ALA A 116 -4.88 1.31 5.59
N LEU A 117 -4.87 2.19 6.59
CA LEU A 117 -4.95 3.64 6.40
C LEU A 117 -3.75 4.17 5.62
N MET A 118 -2.54 3.71 5.93
CA MET A 118 -1.32 4.09 5.19
C MET A 118 -1.39 3.63 3.72
N CYS A 119 -1.85 2.40 3.45
CA CYS A 119 -2.03 1.92 2.09
C CYS A 119 -3.06 2.74 1.30
N TYR A 120 -4.11 3.23 1.97
CA TYR A 120 -5.10 4.12 1.35
C TYR A 120 -4.50 5.49 1.00
N SER A 121 -3.69 6.06 1.90
CA SER A 121 -3.02 7.35 1.69
C SER A 121 -1.86 7.28 0.67
N MET A 122 -1.31 6.08 0.43
CA MET A 122 -0.16 5.86 -0.48
C MET A 122 -0.40 6.40 -1.90
N ARG A 123 -1.65 6.38 -2.40
CA ARG A 123 -1.95 6.90 -3.75
C ARG A 123 -1.54 8.37 -3.89
N GLY A 124 -1.82 9.20 -2.89
CA GLY A 124 -1.47 10.62 -2.92
C GLY A 124 0.04 10.83 -2.82
N GLU A 125 0.71 10.12 -1.91
CA GLU A 125 2.16 10.21 -1.76
C GLU A 125 2.91 9.74 -3.01
N LEU A 126 2.45 8.66 -3.64
CA LEU A 126 3.00 8.15 -4.89
C LEU A 126 2.78 9.15 -6.03
N GLU A 127 1.59 9.74 -6.14
CA GLU A 127 1.33 10.76 -7.17
C GLU A 127 2.28 11.95 -7.03
N GLU A 128 2.46 12.49 -5.82
CA GLU A 128 3.41 13.57 -5.57
C GLU A 128 4.86 13.17 -5.89
N ALA A 129 5.27 11.97 -5.51
CA ALA A 129 6.60 11.44 -5.81
C ALA A 129 6.84 11.29 -7.32
N LEU A 130 5.82 10.85 -8.07
CA LEU A 130 5.85 10.72 -9.52
C LEU A 130 5.87 12.08 -10.23
N VAL A 131 5.11 13.06 -9.74
CA VAL A 131 5.10 14.43 -10.30
C VAL A 131 6.52 14.99 -10.31
N VAL A 132 7.20 14.96 -9.16
CA VAL A 132 8.54 15.52 -9.01
C VAL A 132 9.58 14.66 -9.73
N GLY A 133 9.54 13.34 -9.54
CA GLY A 133 10.50 12.41 -10.13
C GLY A 133 10.50 12.41 -11.65
N LEU A 134 9.33 12.36 -12.29
CA LEU A 134 9.23 12.43 -13.76
C LEU A 134 9.66 13.79 -14.30
N GLN A 135 9.33 14.88 -13.60
CA GLN A 135 9.73 16.21 -14.03
C GLN A 135 11.26 16.38 -14.01
N ASP A 136 11.94 15.88 -12.98
CA ASP A 136 13.40 15.91 -12.89
C ASP A 136 14.04 14.94 -13.90
N ALA A 137 13.48 13.75 -14.08
CA ALA A 137 13.93 12.80 -15.10
C ALA A 137 13.88 13.41 -16.52
N MET A 138 12.81 14.15 -16.83
CA MET A 138 12.68 14.87 -18.10
C MET A 138 13.68 16.03 -18.23
N ARG A 139 13.93 16.80 -17.17
CA ARG A 139 14.91 17.90 -17.17
C ARG A 139 16.33 17.42 -17.48
N PHE A 140 16.70 16.28 -16.90
CA PHE A 140 18.03 15.68 -17.05
C PHE A 140 18.13 14.66 -18.18
N TYR A 141 17.07 14.51 -18.97
CA TYR A 141 17.00 13.57 -20.10
C TYR A 141 18.14 13.77 -21.13
N LYS A 142 18.58 15.01 -21.34
CA LYS A 142 19.68 15.36 -22.26
C LYS A 142 21.08 15.07 -21.71
N ASP A 143 21.23 14.86 -20.40
CA ASP A 143 22.51 14.87 -19.69
C ASP A 143 23.17 13.47 -19.65
N THR A 144 23.21 12.80 -20.80
CA THR A 144 23.74 11.42 -20.92
C THR A 144 25.22 11.30 -20.61
N ASP A 145 25.95 12.41 -20.60
CA ASP A 145 27.39 12.47 -20.33
C ASP A 145 27.73 12.74 -18.85
N THR A 146 26.71 12.98 -18.01
CA THR A 146 26.93 13.26 -16.59
C THR A 146 27.08 11.95 -15.80
N PRO A 147 28.17 11.77 -15.01
CA PRO A 147 28.33 10.59 -14.18
C PRO A 147 27.11 10.39 -13.27
N GLY A 148 26.57 9.17 -13.25
CA GLY A 148 25.38 8.83 -12.45
C GLY A 148 24.04 9.02 -13.18
N ARG A 149 24.00 9.55 -14.41
CA ARG A 149 22.75 9.73 -15.19
C ARG A 149 22.81 9.18 -16.62
N CYS A 150 23.85 8.42 -16.95
CA CYS A 150 24.08 7.88 -18.28
C CYS A 150 22.90 7.07 -18.83
N PHE A 151 22.17 6.36 -17.96
CA PHE A 151 21.06 5.50 -18.33
C PHE A 151 19.70 6.20 -18.30
N LEU A 152 19.60 7.42 -17.76
CA LEU A 152 18.34 8.11 -17.52
C LEU A 152 17.52 8.29 -18.81
N LYS A 153 18.18 8.71 -19.90
CA LYS A 153 17.55 8.83 -21.23
C LYS A 153 16.87 7.51 -21.64
N ARG A 154 17.61 6.41 -21.56
CA ARG A 154 17.09 5.06 -21.90
C ARG A 154 15.95 4.65 -20.98
N THR A 155 16.06 4.95 -19.68
CA THR A 155 15.03 4.63 -18.69
C THR A 155 13.71 5.38 -19.01
N VAL A 156 13.77 6.67 -19.33
CA VAL A 156 12.60 7.47 -19.74
C VAL A 156 12.03 6.98 -21.07
N ASP A 157 12.88 6.68 -22.05
CA ASP A 157 12.43 6.18 -23.36
C ASP A 157 11.69 4.84 -23.23
N LEU A 158 12.25 3.90 -22.48
CA LEU A 158 11.62 2.60 -22.23
C LEU A 158 10.30 2.75 -21.46
N LEU A 159 10.23 3.67 -20.50
CA LEU A 159 9.01 3.95 -19.76
C LEU A 159 7.90 4.44 -20.69
N GLN A 160 8.18 5.41 -21.56
CA GLN A 160 7.18 5.98 -22.48
C GLN A 160 6.66 4.93 -23.46
N ILE A 161 7.56 4.09 -23.99
CA ILE A 161 7.21 3.01 -24.91
C ILE A 161 6.40 1.91 -24.21
N GLN A 162 6.85 1.45 -23.03
CA GLN A 162 6.20 0.36 -22.29
C GLN A 162 4.81 0.73 -21.77
N PHE A 163 4.68 1.94 -21.20
CA PHE A 163 3.43 2.41 -20.61
C PHE A 163 2.55 3.20 -21.57
N GLN A 164 2.95 3.31 -22.84
CA GLN A 164 2.17 3.98 -23.88
C GLN A 164 1.76 5.39 -23.45
N CYS A 165 2.74 6.15 -22.95
CA CYS A 165 2.54 7.46 -22.35
C CYS A 165 3.60 8.44 -22.85
N CYS A 166 3.34 9.74 -22.71
CA CYS A 166 4.29 10.77 -23.09
C CYS A 166 4.28 11.94 -22.12
N GLY A 167 5.48 12.40 -21.73
CA GLY A 167 5.67 13.46 -20.75
C GLY A 167 5.19 13.07 -19.34
N ASN A 168 5.08 14.06 -18.46
CA ASN A 168 4.63 13.86 -17.09
C ASN A 168 3.09 13.82 -17.03
N THR A 169 2.47 14.94 -17.41
CA THR A 169 1.03 15.10 -17.61
C THR A 169 0.64 14.88 -19.07
N GLY A 170 1.52 15.21 -20.01
CA GLY A 170 1.29 14.97 -21.43
C GLY A 170 2.47 15.40 -22.31
N HIS A 171 2.34 15.18 -23.61
CA HIS A 171 3.43 15.41 -24.57
C HIS A 171 3.95 16.85 -24.61
N ARG A 172 3.10 17.84 -24.30
CA ARG A 172 3.46 19.27 -24.28
C ARG A 172 4.48 19.62 -23.21
N ASP A 173 4.67 18.77 -22.20
CA ASP A 173 5.69 18.97 -21.17
C ASP A 173 7.10 19.04 -21.79
N TRP A 174 7.33 18.34 -22.90
CA TRP A 174 8.60 18.38 -23.63
C TRP A 174 8.87 19.74 -24.29
N PHE A 175 7.85 20.55 -24.56
CA PHE A 175 8.04 21.86 -25.23
C PHE A 175 8.66 22.88 -24.29
N GLN A 176 8.52 22.66 -22.98
CA GLN A 176 9.02 23.53 -21.91
C GLN A 176 10.42 23.15 -21.45
N ILE A 177 10.98 22.04 -21.96
CA ILE A 177 12.26 21.48 -21.53
C ILE A 177 13.18 21.37 -22.73
N GLN A 178 14.41 21.86 -22.59
CA GLN A 178 15.45 21.57 -23.57
C GLN A 178 15.93 20.12 -23.36
N TRP A 179 15.33 19.19 -24.09
CA TRP A 179 15.65 17.76 -24.04
C TRP A 179 16.67 17.32 -25.10
N VAL A 180 17.02 18.20 -26.05
CA VAL A 180 18.14 18.01 -26.98
C VAL A 180 19.42 18.56 -26.35
N SER A 181 20.46 17.71 -26.27
CA SER A 181 21.77 18.13 -25.75
C SER A 181 22.45 19.12 -26.69
N ASN A 182 23.17 20.10 -26.12
CA ASN A 182 23.95 21.08 -26.88
C ASN A 182 24.97 20.41 -27.82
N ARG A 183 25.41 19.19 -27.52
CA ARG A 183 26.31 18.41 -28.38
C ARG A 183 25.71 18.12 -29.76
N TYR A 184 24.40 17.97 -29.85
CA TYR A 184 23.70 17.66 -31.10
C TYR A 184 23.21 18.93 -31.82
N LEU A 185 23.48 20.11 -31.26
CA LEU A 185 23.11 21.39 -31.86
C LEU A 185 24.30 21.95 -32.62
N ASP A 186 24.10 22.20 -33.91
CA ASP A 186 25.08 22.89 -34.74
C ASP A 186 25.02 24.41 -34.47
N MET A 187 25.95 24.90 -33.66
CA MET A 187 26.05 26.33 -33.32
C MET A 187 26.54 27.20 -34.49
N SER A 188 27.02 26.59 -35.59
CA SER A 188 27.33 27.34 -36.82
C SER A 188 26.07 27.69 -37.62
N CYS A 189 24.97 26.97 -37.39
CA CYS A 189 23.70 27.23 -38.05
C CYS A 189 22.98 28.42 -37.44
N LYS A 190 22.73 29.44 -38.26
CA LYS A 190 22.05 30.67 -37.84
C LYS A 190 20.67 30.41 -37.23
N GLU A 191 19.91 29.47 -37.76
CA GLU A 191 18.58 29.13 -37.24
C GLU A 191 18.62 28.58 -35.80
N VAL A 192 19.65 27.80 -35.48
CA VAL A 192 19.84 27.25 -34.12
C VAL A 192 20.16 28.38 -33.15
N VAL A 193 21.11 29.25 -33.53
CA VAL A 193 21.51 30.40 -32.72
C VAL A 193 20.35 31.38 -32.51
N ASP A 194 19.62 31.69 -33.57
CA ASP A 194 18.47 32.60 -33.50
C ASP A 194 17.37 32.03 -32.58
N ARG A 195 17.16 30.70 -32.61
CA ARG A 195 16.19 30.03 -31.73
C ARG A 195 16.62 30.01 -30.26
N ILE A 196 17.90 29.81 -29.98
CA ILE A 196 18.44 29.90 -28.63
C ILE A 196 18.24 31.32 -28.09
N ARG A 197 18.51 32.34 -28.93
CA ARG A 197 18.38 33.75 -28.56
C ARG A 197 16.93 34.20 -28.36
N SER A 198 15.99 33.67 -29.15
CA SER A 198 14.58 34.04 -29.06
C SER A 198 13.84 33.38 -27.90
N ASN A 199 14.37 32.28 -27.38
CA ASN A 199 13.75 31.52 -26.30
C ASN A 199 14.15 32.02 -24.91
N VAL A 200 13.29 31.71 -23.94
CA VAL A 200 13.50 32.06 -22.53
C VAL A 200 14.75 31.37 -21.99
N GLU A 201 15.53 32.09 -21.17
CA GLU A 201 16.76 31.60 -20.51
C GLU A 201 17.87 31.11 -21.46
N GLY A 202 17.82 31.47 -22.76
CA GLY A 202 18.83 31.00 -23.71
C GLY A 202 18.79 29.49 -23.93
N LYS A 203 17.61 28.87 -23.80
CA LYS A 203 17.41 27.43 -24.01
C LYS A 203 16.96 27.13 -25.43
N TYR A 204 17.38 25.98 -25.96
CA TYR A 204 16.84 25.48 -27.23
C TYR A 204 15.50 24.78 -27.00
N LEU A 205 14.42 25.56 -26.87
CA LEU A 205 13.05 25.04 -26.78
C LEU A 205 12.45 24.91 -28.18
N MET A 206 11.65 23.85 -28.37
CA MET A 206 11.02 23.56 -29.65
C MET A 206 9.66 22.88 -29.43
N ASP A 207 8.77 23.08 -30.39
CA ASP A 207 7.55 22.29 -30.54
C ASP A 207 7.93 20.89 -31.03
N GLY A 208 8.36 20.04 -30.10
CA GLY A 208 8.76 18.68 -30.41
C GLY A 208 8.94 17.77 -29.21
N VAL A 209 8.90 16.47 -29.49
CA VAL A 209 8.98 15.39 -28.50
C VAL A 209 10.05 14.37 -28.88
N PRO A 210 10.60 13.61 -27.92
CA PRO A 210 11.42 12.43 -28.23
C PRO A 210 10.63 11.35 -28.99
N PHE A 211 11.35 10.53 -29.76
CA PHE A 211 10.75 9.42 -30.53
C PHE A 211 10.00 8.40 -29.67
N SER A 212 10.34 8.28 -28.39
CA SER A 212 9.72 7.35 -27.44
C SER A 212 8.25 7.69 -27.12
N CYS A 213 7.81 8.92 -27.42
CA CYS A 213 6.41 9.34 -27.32
C CYS A 213 5.51 8.90 -28.48
N CYS A 214 6.10 8.36 -29.55
CA CYS A 214 5.38 7.97 -30.74
C CYS A 214 4.42 6.80 -30.47
N ASN A 215 3.20 6.91 -30.97
CA ASN A 215 2.24 5.83 -30.91
C ASN A 215 2.44 4.88 -32.11
N VAL A 216 2.81 3.64 -31.81
CA VAL A 216 3.08 2.59 -32.81
C VAL A 216 1.84 2.13 -33.57
N ASN A 217 0.63 2.42 -33.06
CA ASN A 217 -0.64 2.09 -33.71
C ASN A 217 -1.09 3.16 -34.71
N SER A 218 -0.34 4.25 -34.85
CA SER A 218 -0.64 5.31 -35.79
C SER A 218 -0.53 4.81 -37.25
N PRO A 219 -1.50 5.12 -38.13
CA PRO A 219 -1.42 4.77 -39.55
C PRO A 219 -0.40 5.62 -40.33
N ARG A 220 0.12 6.70 -39.73
CA ARG A 220 1.10 7.61 -40.34
C ARG A 220 2.46 7.53 -39.63
N PRO A 221 3.57 7.86 -40.32
CA PRO A 221 4.86 8.02 -39.67
C PRO A 221 4.78 9.05 -38.54
N CYS A 222 5.44 8.76 -37.42
CA CYS A 222 5.38 9.60 -36.24
C CYS A 222 5.95 11.00 -36.51
N ILE A 223 5.13 12.02 -36.26
CA ILE A 223 5.52 13.43 -36.30
C ILE A 223 6.06 13.81 -34.91
N GLN A 224 7.34 14.16 -34.85
CA GLN A 224 8.04 14.54 -33.61
C GLN A 224 8.26 16.05 -33.47
N TYR A 225 8.11 16.82 -34.54
CA TYR A 225 8.42 18.25 -34.58
C TYR A 225 7.30 19.02 -35.25
N GLN A 226 7.14 20.32 -34.92
CA GLN A 226 6.10 21.19 -35.45
C GLN A 226 4.70 20.59 -35.23
N ILE A 227 4.47 20.01 -34.04
CA ILE A 227 3.26 19.25 -33.69
C ILE A 227 2.04 20.18 -33.60
N THR A 228 2.23 21.44 -33.22
CA THR A 228 1.14 22.43 -33.14
C THR A 228 0.89 23.17 -34.45
N ASN A 229 1.68 22.89 -35.49
CA ASN A 229 1.62 23.61 -36.75
C ASN A 229 0.90 22.80 -37.84
N ASN A 230 -0.37 23.15 -38.10
CA ASN A 230 -1.21 22.46 -39.09
C ASN A 230 -0.69 22.55 -40.53
N SER A 231 0.10 23.57 -40.88
CA SER A 231 0.64 23.71 -42.24
C SER A 231 2.00 23.03 -42.43
N ALA A 232 2.64 22.57 -41.34
CA ALA A 232 3.96 21.95 -41.41
C ALA A 232 3.93 20.53 -41.99
N HIS A 233 2.78 19.86 -41.95
CA HIS A 233 2.64 18.47 -42.34
C HIS A 233 1.48 18.28 -43.32
N TYR A 234 1.63 17.36 -44.26
CA TYR A 234 0.57 17.03 -45.20
C TYR A 234 -0.64 16.42 -44.48
N ASN A 235 -1.83 16.96 -44.77
CA ASN A 235 -3.12 16.53 -44.22
C ASN A 235 -3.05 16.30 -42.70
N TYR A 236 -2.72 17.37 -41.97
CA TYR A 236 -2.49 17.33 -40.53
C TYR A 236 -3.30 18.41 -39.84
N ASP A 237 -4.06 17.99 -38.84
CA ASP A 237 -4.72 18.89 -37.91
C ASP A 237 -4.44 18.41 -36.48
N TYR A 238 -3.66 19.18 -35.73
CA TYR A 238 -3.22 18.80 -34.38
C TYR A 238 -4.40 18.66 -33.39
N GLN A 239 -5.55 19.28 -33.67
CA GLN A 239 -6.73 19.21 -32.81
C GLN A 239 -7.45 17.87 -32.95
N SER A 240 -7.58 17.36 -34.17
CA SER A 240 -8.23 16.09 -34.48
C SER A 240 -7.27 14.89 -34.53
N GLU A 241 -5.96 15.11 -34.64
CA GLU A 241 -4.96 14.04 -34.64
C GLU A 241 -4.78 13.45 -33.23
N GLU A 242 -5.44 12.31 -32.99
CA GLU A 242 -5.38 11.63 -31.69
C GLU A 242 -4.34 10.51 -31.61
N LEU A 243 -3.94 9.99 -32.77
CA LEU A 243 -3.19 8.74 -32.86
C LEU A 243 -1.69 8.93 -33.10
N ASN A 244 -1.19 10.13 -33.41
CA ASN A 244 0.24 10.34 -33.69
C ASN A 244 1.15 10.11 -32.46
N LEU A 245 0.75 10.63 -31.29
CA LEU A 245 1.49 10.53 -30.03
C LEU A 245 0.60 9.95 -28.94
N TRP A 246 1.23 9.33 -27.93
CA TRP A 246 0.51 8.98 -26.72
C TRP A 246 0.02 10.25 -26.00
N LYS A 247 -1.30 10.44 -25.95
CA LYS A 247 -1.93 11.58 -25.25
C LYS A 247 -1.87 11.44 -23.72
N ARG A 248 -1.81 10.20 -23.21
CA ARG A 248 -1.77 9.90 -21.78
C ARG A 248 -0.42 10.31 -21.18
N GLY A 249 -0.45 11.06 -20.08
CA GLY A 249 0.75 11.39 -19.31
C GLY A 249 1.31 10.20 -18.55
N CYS A 250 2.62 10.11 -18.42
CA CYS A 250 3.25 8.98 -17.75
C CYS A 250 3.00 8.92 -16.24
N ARG A 251 2.75 10.07 -15.59
CA ARG A 251 2.30 10.07 -14.18
C ARG A 251 1.01 9.30 -14.02
N GLN A 252 0.03 9.56 -14.88
CA GLN A 252 -1.26 8.87 -14.82
C GLN A 252 -1.08 7.37 -15.13
N ALA A 253 -0.31 7.03 -16.16
CA ALA A 253 -0.07 5.64 -16.54
C ALA A 253 0.64 4.84 -15.42
N LEU A 254 1.64 5.43 -14.76
CA LEU A 254 2.33 4.81 -13.63
C LEU A 254 1.46 4.77 -12.38
N LEU A 255 0.71 5.83 -12.08
CA LEU A 255 -0.22 5.84 -10.95
C LEU A 255 -1.26 4.74 -11.14
N GLU A 256 -1.84 4.61 -12.33
CA GLU A 256 -2.72 3.50 -12.67
C GLU A 256 -2.00 2.16 -12.54
N TYR A 257 -0.79 1.97 -13.05
CA TYR A 257 -0.08 0.69 -12.91
C TYR A 257 0.20 0.28 -11.45
N TYR A 258 0.59 1.22 -10.60
CA TYR A 258 0.96 0.96 -9.21
C TYR A 258 -0.24 0.97 -8.25
N THR A 259 -1.30 1.72 -8.57
CA THR A 259 -2.50 1.85 -7.71
C THR A 259 -3.72 1.12 -8.24
N MET A 260 -3.78 0.77 -9.53
CA MET A 260 -4.78 -0.15 -10.05
C MET A 260 -4.33 -1.58 -9.76
N PRO A 261 -5.13 -2.35 -9.04
CA PRO A 261 -5.20 -3.77 -9.31
C PRO A 261 -6.04 -3.95 -10.57
N ASN A 262 -5.49 -4.60 -11.59
CA ASN A 262 -6.31 -5.21 -12.63
C ASN A 262 -7.34 -6.15 -11.96
N GLU A 263 -8.60 -5.71 -11.80
CA GLU A 263 -9.78 -6.44 -11.28
C GLU A 263 -9.69 -7.00 -9.82
N PRO A 264 -10.80 -7.50 -9.20
CA PRO A 264 -11.55 -6.95 -8.04
C PRO A 264 -10.81 -6.91 -6.69
N ARG A 265 -9.51 -6.60 -6.66
CA ARG A 265 -8.69 -6.63 -5.42
C ARG A 265 -8.93 -5.45 -4.49
N LEU A 266 -9.71 -4.44 -4.89
CA LEU A 266 -10.22 -3.43 -3.96
C LEU A 266 -11.07 -4.07 -2.84
N SER A 267 -11.70 -5.22 -3.09
CA SER A 267 -12.44 -6.00 -2.09
C SER A 267 -11.54 -6.71 -1.06
N LEU A 268 -10.24 -6.86 -1.31
CA LEU A 268 -9.35 -7.68 -0.47
C LEU A 268 -8.57 -6.86 0.58
N TYR A 269 -8.42 -5.54 0.42
CA TYR A 269 -7.77 -4.70 1.43
C TYR A 269 -8.44 -4.71 2.82
N PRO A 270 -9.78 -4.70 2.97
CA PRO A 270 -10.40 -4.83 4.29
C PRO A 270 -10.38 -6.28 4.82
N LEU A 271 -10.12 -7.28 3.98
CA LEU A 271 -10.25 -8.70 4.35
C LEU A 271 -9.34 -9.11 5.53
N PRO A 272 -8.03 -8.79 5.55
CA PRO A 272 -7.16 -9.12 6.69
C PRO A 272 -7.66 -8.52 8.01
N LEU A 273 -8.18 -7.28 7.97
CA LEU A 273 -8.72 -6.61 9.15
C LEU A 273 -9.99 -7.30 9.65
N LEU A 274 -10.91 -7.65 8.75
CA LEU A 274 -12.16 -8.34 9.09
C LEU A 274 -11.89 -9.74 9.64
N LEU A 275 -10.98 -10.50 9.02
CA LEU A 275 -10.55 -11.81 9.52
C LEU A 275 -9.93 -11.70 10.90
N GLN A 276 -9.03 -10.74 11.12
CA GLN A 276 -8.38 -10.55 12.40
C GLN A 276 -9.37 -10.13 13.51
N LEU A 277 -10.32 -9.24 13.20
CA LEU A 277 -11.40 -8.86 14.13
C LEU A 277 -12.29 -10.06 14.48
N SER A 278 -12.61 -10.90 13.50
CA SER A 278 -13.39 -12.12 13.70
C SER A 278 -12.66 -13.13 14.59
N VAL A 279 -11.37 -13.34 14.36
CA VAL A 279 -10.52 -14.21 15.20
C VAL A 279 -10.41 -13.65 16.62
N LEU A 280 -10.11 -12.35 16.78
CA LEU A 280 -9.95 -11.71 18.08
C LEU A 280 -11.21 -11.82 18.93
N THR A 281 -12.36 -11.45 18.36
CA THR A 281 -13.66 -11.51 19.05
C THR A 281 -14.03 -12.95 19.38
N GLY A 282 -13.89 -13.88 18.44
CA GLY A 282 -14.20 -15.29 18.67
C GLY A 282 -13.30 -15.96 19.71
N VAL A 283 -11.98 -15.70 19.69
CA VAL A 283 -11.05 -16.21 20.71
C VAL A 283 -11.40 -15.65 22.09
N ARG A 284 -11.81 -14.38 22.19
CA ARG A 284 -12.26 -13.78 23.45
C ARG A 284 -13.53 -14.44 24.01
N TYR A 285 -14.50 -14.74 23.14
CA TYR A 285 -15.68 -15.53 23.52
C TYR A 285 -15.31 -16.94 23.99
N LEU A 286 -14.42 -17.61 23.25
CA LEU A 286 -13.97 -18.96 23.61
C LEU A 286 -13.22 -18.97 24.95
N GLN A 287 -12.34 -17.99 25.18
CA GLN A 287 -11.61 -17.84 26.44
C GLN A 287 -12.56 -17.70 27.63
N THR A 288 -13.50 -16.75 27.57
CA THR A 288 -14.41 -16.45 28.68
C THR A 288 -15.38 -17.59 28.95
N ALA A 289 -15.87 -18.25 27.89
CA ALA A 289 -16.71 -19.44 28.02
C ALA A 289 -15.95 -20.58 28.72
N LEU A 290 -14.73 -20.91 28.27
CA LEU A 290 -13.93 -22.00 28.85
C LEU A 290 -13.47 -21.69 30.29
N GLU A 291 -13.17 -20.42 30.60
CA GLU A 291 -12.85 -20.03 31.97
C GLU A 291 -14.04 -20.20 32.93
N ASN A 292 -15.26 -19.94 32.45
CA ASN A 292 -16.47 -20.20 33.23
C ASN A 292 -16.77 -21.69 33.41
N VAL A 293 -16.47 -22.53 32.40
CA VAL A 293 -16.52 -24.01 32.55
C VAL A 293 -15.57 -24.47 33.65
N LEU A 294 -14.32 -23.98 33.65
CA LEU A 294 -13.35 -24.34 34.70
C LEU A 294 -13.78 -23.88 36.10
N ARG A 295 -14.47 -22.74 36.22
CA ARG A 295 -15.00 -22.26 37.51
C ARG A 295 -16.15 -23.13 38.03
N GLN A 296 -16.97 -23.68 37.14
CA GLN A 296 -18.11 -24.52 37.51
C GLN A 296 -17.71 -25.98 37.77
N GLY A 297 -16.57 -26.43 37.26
CA GLY A 297 -16.00 -27.76 37.56
C GLY A 297 -16.63 -28.92 36.79
N ASP A 298 -17.63 -28.67 35.94
CA ASP A 298 -18.27 -29.68 35.08
C ASP A 298 -18.01 -29.36 33.60
N PRO A 299 -17.29 -30.21 32.84
CA PRO A 299 -16.98 -29.97 31.42
C PRO A 299 -18.22 -29.97 30.50
N GLU A 300 -19.34 -30.58 30.92
CA GLU A 300 -20.59 -30.63 30.14
C GLU A 300 -21.51 -29.44 30.38
N CYS A 301 -21.19 -28.57 31.35
CA CYS A 301 -22.10 -27.50 31.77
C CYS A 301 -22.32 -26.43 30.68
N GLU A 302 -23.44 -25.72 30.81
CA GLU A 302 -23.66 -24.47 30.07
C GLU A 302 -22.78 -23.36 30.67
N SER A 303 -22.05 -22.66 29.80
CA SER A 303 -21.15 -21.58 30.22
C SER A 303 -21.46 -20.29 29.49
N ASP A 304 -21.32 -19.17 30.19
CA ASP A 304 -21.46 -17.86 29.60
C ASP A 304 -20.14 -17.40 28.95
N GLY A 305 -20.21 -16.90 27.70
CA GLY A 305 -19.12 -16.18 27.06
C GLY A 305 -19.47 -14.71 26.90
N TYR A 306 -18.50 -13.81 27.06
CA TYR A 306 -18.70 -12.37 26.96
C TYR A 306 -17.46 -11.67 26.44
N LEU A 307 -17.65 -10.51 25.79
CA LEU A 307 -16.54 -9.72 25.26
C LEU A 307 -15.86 -8.91 26.38
N LEU A 308 -16.68 -8.26 27.23
CA LEU A 308 -16.27 -7.43 28.35
C LEU A 308 -16.98 -7.87 29.64
N GLU A 309 -16.22 -7.99 30.72
CA GLU A 309 -16.70 -8.38 32.05
C GLU A 309 -17.50 -7.25 32.73
N THR A 310 -17.11 -6.00 32.48
CA THR A 310 -17.74 -4.76 32.97
C THR A 310 -17.98 -3.78 31.82
N SER A 311 -18.84 -2.77 32.02
CA SER A 311 -19.11 -1.75 30.97
C SER A 311 -17.80 -1.06 30.52
N LEU A 312 -17.72 -0.56 29.28
CA LEU A 312 -16.57 0.20 28.78
C LEU A 312 -16.22 1.38 29.72
N ALA A 313 -17.24 2.07 30.22
CA ALA A 313 -17.08 3.18 31.18
C ALA A 313 -16.46 2.73 32.50
N GLU A 314 -16.87 1.58 33.05
CA GLU A 314 -16.34 1.04 34.30
C GLU A 314 -14.93 0.46 34.11
N THR A 315 -14.65 -0.14 32.95
CA THR A 315 -13.35 -0.74 32.62
C THR A 315 -12.27 0.33 32.42
N CYS A 316 -12.60 1.46 31.78
CA CYS A 316 -11.72 2.63 31.70
C CYS A 316 -11.58 3.39 33.03
N SER A 317 -12.57 3.29 33.92
CA SER A 317 -12.53 3.95 35.25
C SER A 317 -11.78 3.14 36.31
N LYS A 318 -11.65 1.82 36.17
CA LYS A 318 -10.91 0.96 37.11
C LYS A 318 -9.45 1.39 37.34
N PRO A 319 -8.63 1.70 36.31
CA PRO A 319 -7.28 2.21 36.51
C PRO A 319 -7.25 3.54 37.28
N LEU A 320 -8.22 4.42 37.04
CA LEU A 320 -8.34 5.71 37.71
C LEU A 320 -8.76 5.56 39.18
N TYR A 321 -9.68 4.64 39.45
CA TYR A 321 -10.16 4.30 40.80
C TYR A 321 -9.07 3.67 41.67
N TYR A 322 -8.28 2.73 41.14
CA TYR A 322 -7.12 2.17 41.84
C TYR A 322 -6.04 3.22 42.12
N LYS A 323 -5.82 4.17 41.20
CA LYS A 323 -4.87 5.27 41.39
C LYS A 323 -5.32 6.27 42.45
N LEU A 324 -6.63 6.50 42.58
CA LEU A 324 -7.24 7.33 43.63
C LEU A 324 -7.19 6.64 45.00
N LEU A 325 -7.42 5.33 45.07
CA LEU A 325 -7.27 4.54 46.30
C LEU A 325 -5.82 4.53 46.79
N SER A 326 -4.83 4.32 45.91
CA SER A 326 -3.41 4.40 46.29
C SER A 326 -2.98 5.82 46.72
N SER A 327 -3.64 6.87 46.22
CA SER A 327 -3.37 8.25 46.62
C SER A 327 -3.99 8.61 47.99
N ASN A 328 -5.08 7.95 48.39
CA ASN A 328 -5.72 8.16 49.69
C ASN A 328 -5.06 7.37 50.82
N GLU A 329 -4.51 6.18 50.54
CA GLU A 329 -3.74 5.42 51.55
C GLU A 329 -2.37 6.06 51.87
N GLY A 330 -1.83 6.90 50.98
CA GLY A 330 -0.62 7.68 51.25
C GLY A 330 -0.85 8.98 52.04
N ALA A 331 -2.10 9.40 52.24
CA ALA A 331 -2.46 10.64 52.94
C ALA A 331 -2.88 10.42 54.41
N THR A 332 -3.06 9.16 54.85
CA THR A 332 -3.40 8.80 56.23
C THR A 332 -2.21 8.32 57.06
N SER A 333 -0.99 8.40 56.52
CA SER A 333 0.26 8.08 57.22
C SER A 333 1.23 9.28 57.25
N THR A 334 0.79 10.41 57.81
CA THR A 334 1.66 11.49 58.30
C THR A 334 1.09 12.08 59.57
#